data_AF-A0A0K8RRZ9-F1
#
_entry.id   AF-A0A0K8RRZ9-F1
#
_cell.length_a   1.000
_cell.length_b   1.000
_cell.length_c   1.000
_cell.angle_alpha   90.00
_cell.angle_beta   90.00
_cell.angle_gamma   90.00
#
_symmetry.space_group_name_H-M   'P 1'
#
loop_
_entity.id
_entity.type
_entity.pdbx_description
1 polymer ?
#
loop_
_entity_poly.entity_id
_entity_poly.type
_entity_poly.pdbx_seq_one_letter_code
_entity_poly.pdbx_strand_id
1 'polypeptide(L)'
;DVNTSKQAQKTNAVKIFTCNVTVIQMSVFMIIMGLTILLHDVESTCGNWYLDKSLTHMREECKKNLESQFHTECRKIGGVFKKFNVCNIQCQVTRGNLVKLQYVFLKDGLPCGLYGEKCLQGSCYGPCDVQFFNPLKPRSDEDINQKKTDAK
;
A
#
# COMPACT_ATOMS: atom_id res chain seq x y z
N ASP A 1 71.63 21.26 9.38
CA ASP A 1 70.64 20.25 8.94
C ASP A 1 69.70 19.77 10.05
N VAL A 2 68.76 20.61 10.52
CA VAL A 2 67.74 20.21 11.53
C VAL A 2 66.31 20.48 11.06
N ASN A 3 66.12 21.12 9.89
CA ASN A 3 64.80 21.57 9.43
C ASN A 3 64.13 20.61 8.43
N THR A 4 64.88 19.73 7.78
CA THR A 4 64.34 18.85 6.72
C THR A 4 63.70 17.56 7.25
N SER A 5 64.11 17.09 8.45
CA SER A 5 63.58 15.85 9.06
C SER A 5 62.23 16.03 9.76
N LYS A 6 61.94 17.21 10.34
CA LYS A 6 60.64 17.50 10.96
C LYS A 6 59.51 17.70 9.93
N GLN A 7 59.84 18.21 8.75
CA GLN A 7 58.85 18.44 7.70
C GLN A 7 58.34 17.13 7.11
N ALA A 8 59.21 16.14 6.86
CA ALA A 8 58.83 14.83 6.32
C ALA A 8 57.97 13.98 7.28
N GLN A 9 58.18 14.10 8.59
CA GLN A 9 57.39 13.36 9.59
C GLN A 9 55.97 13.93 9.75
N LYS A 10 55.82 15.26 9.60
CA LYS A 10 54.52 15.95 9.67
C LYS A 10 53.64 15.67 8.44
N THR A 11 54.20 15.56 7.23
CA THR A 11 53.43 15.25 6.00
C THR A 11 52.90 13.83 5.96
N ASN A 12 53.63 12.85 6.50
CA ASN A 12 53.18 11.46 6.54
C ASN A 12 52.04 11.25 7.54
N ALA A 13 52.11 11.86 8.72
CA ALA A 13 51.02 11.81 9.71
C ALA A 13 49.75 12.49 9.18
N VAL A 14 49.88 13.65 8.50
CA VAL A 14 48.73 14.34 7.87
C VAL A 14 48.13 13.49 6.75
N LYS A 15 48.95 12.84 5.89
CA LYS A 15 48.46 11.95 4.82
C LYS A 15 47.75 10.70 5.35
N ILE A 16 48.27 10.07 6.40
CA ILE A 16 47.63 8.92 7.06
C ILE A 16 46.32 9.33 7.72
N PHE A 17 46.29 10.49 8.39
CA PHE A 17 45.07 11.02 9.01
C PHE A 17 44.00 11.37 7.97
N THR A 18 44.37 12.00 6.85
CA THR A 18 43.43 12.30 5.76
C THR A 18 42.97 11.04 5.04
N CYS A 19 43.84 10.05 4.80
CA CYS A 19 43.42 8.77 4.21
C CYS A 19 42.47 8.00 5.12
N ASN A 20 42.73 7.98 6.44
CA ASN A 20 41.84 7.30 7.39
C ASN A 20 40.49 8.02 7.48
N VAL A 21 40.48 9.36 7.48
CA VAL A 21 39.24 10.15 7.46
C VAL A 21 38.46 9.95 6.16
N THR A 22 39.13 9.89 5.00
CA THR A 22 38.43 9.61 3.72
C THR A 22 37.93 8.18 3.65
N VAL A 23 38.69 7.19 4.16
CA VAL A 23 38.23 5.80 4.22
C VAL A 23 37.03 5.65 5.16
N ILE A 24 37.06 6.28 6.34
CA ILE A 24 35.92 6.30 7.28
C ILE A 24 34.72 6.99 6.64
N GLN A 25 34.90 8.13 5.98
CA GLN A 25 33.82 8.85 5.32
C GLN A 25 33.17 8.02 4.20
N MET A 26 33.97 7.40 3.32
CA MET A 26 33.46 6.52 2.27
C MET A 26 32.75 5.28 2.85
N SER A 27 33.23 4.74 3.97
CA SER A 27 32.63 3.58 4.64
C SER A 27 31.26 3.94 5.24
N VAL A 28 31.15 5.11 5.87
CA VAL A 28 29.89 5.62 6.43
C VAL A 28 28.85 5.88 5.34
N PHE A 29 29.27 6.45 4.19
CA PHE A 29 28.36 6.64 3.05
C PHE A 29 27.83 5.31 2.49
N MET A 30 28.67 4.27 2.38
CA MET A 30 28.22 2.96 1.92
C MET A 30 27.23 2.30 2.89
N ILE A 31 27.43 2.47 4.20
CA ILE A 31 26.50 1.98 5.22
C ILE A 31 25.16 2.74 5.13
N ILE A 32 25.18 4.06 4.99
CA ILE A 32 23.96 4.89 4.88
C ILE A 32 23.20 4.55 3.60
N MET A 33 23.88 4.45 2.45
CA MET A 33 23.24 4.08 1.18
C MET A 33 22.66 2.65 1.23
N GLY A 34 23.39 1.69 1.82
CA GLY A 34 22.89 0.34 2.05
C GLY A 34 21.64 0.29 2.94
N LEU A 35 21.60 1.07 4.03
CA LEU A 35 20.40 1.20 4.86
C LEU A 35 19.24 1.84 4.08
N THR A 36 19.49 2.86 3.26
CA THR A 36 18.41 3.45 2.44
C THR A 36 17.85 2.45 1.44
N ILE A 37 18.67 1.62 0.79
CA ILE A 37 18.18 0.60 -0.15
C ILE A 37 17.31 -0.43 0.58
N LEU A 38 17.73 -0.90 1.75
CA LEU A 38 16.95 -1.87 2.56
C LEU A 38 15.65 -1.28 3.13
N LEU A 39 15.59 0.04 3.37
CA LEU A 39 14.39 0.72 3.86
C LEU A 39 13.38 1.04 2.74
N HIS A 40 13.82 1.12 1.48
CA HIS A 40 12.93 1.33 0.34
C HIS A 40 12.17 0.04 -0.04
N ASP A 41 12.68 -1.14 0.30
CA ASP A 41 12.02 -2.43 0.04
C ASP A 41 11.05 -2.89 1.15
N VAL A 42 10.73 -2.01 2.12
CA VAL A 42 9.51 -2.14 2.95
C VAL A 42 8.28 -1.66 2.15
N GLU A 43 8.38 -1.59 0.82
CA GLU A 43 7.23 -1.48 -0.06
C GLU A 43 6.52 -2.84 -0.15
N SER A 44 5.62 -3.07 0.82
CA SER A 44 4.50 -4.00 0.78
C SER A 44 4.74 -5.32 0.01
N THR A 45 5.27 -6.33 0.68
CA THR A 45 5.17 -7.76 0.28
C THR A 45 3.73 -8.31 0.41
N CYS A 46 2.72 -7.46 0.25
CA CYS A 46 1.34 -7.87 0.11
C CYS A 46 1.06 -7.97 -1.40
N GLY A 47 1.20 -9.16 -1.98
CA GLY A 47 0.68 -9.44 -3.32
C GLY A 47 -0.80 -9.05 -3.40
N ASN A 48 -1.27 -8.70 -4.61
CA ASN A 48 -2.62 -8.24 -4.99
C ASN A 48 -3.69 -8.32 -3.87
N TRP A 49 -3.63 -7.40 -2.90
CA TRP A 49 -4.53 -7.36 -1.75
C TRP A 49 -5.55 -6.26 -1.96
N TYR A 50 -6.76 -6.49 -1.46
CA TYR A 50 -7.80 -5.48 -1.45
C TYR A 50 -8.71 -5.70 -0.25
N LEU A 51 -9.40 -4.64 0.15
CA LEU A 51 -10.40 -4.66 1.19
C LEU A 51 -11.67 -5.27 0.60
N ASP A 52 -12.03 -6.45 1.08
CA ASP A 52 -13.35 -7.04 0.88
C ASP A 52 -14.02 -7.23 2.25
N LYS A 53 -15.32 -7.58 2.28
CA LYS A 53 -16.05 -7.71 3.56
C LYS A 53 -15.44 -8.79 4.48
N SER A 54 -14.82 -9.82 3.91
CA SER A 54 -14.25 -10.94 4.65
C SER A 54 -12.74 -10.82 4.91
N LEU A 55 -12.08 -9.85 4.27
CA LEU A 55 -10.63 -9.64 4.30
C LEU A 55 -9.84 -10.91 3.91
N THR A 56 -10.40 -11.76 3.04
CA THR A 56 -9.80 -13.05 2.64
C THR A 56 -8.63 -12.87 1.68
N HIS A 57 -8.61 -11.76 0.94
CA HIS A 57 -7.54 -11.45 -0.01
C HIS A 57 -6.41 -10.64 0.64
N MET A 58 -6.37 -10.61 1.97
CA MET A 58 -5.35 -9.93 2.76
C MET A 58 -4.57 -10.95 3.59
N ARG A 59 -3.25 -10.77 3.69
CA ARG A 59 -2.42 -11.59 4.58
C ARG A 59 -2.86 -11.40 6.04
N GLU A 60 -2.84 -12.48 6.81
CA GLU A 60 -3.36 -12.51 8.18
C GLU A 60 -2.71 -11.46 9.11
N GLU A 61 -1.42 -11.18 8.92
CA GLU A 61 -0.68 -10.15 9.67
C GLU A 61 -1.26 -8.75 9.42
N CYS A 62 -1.52 -8.42 8.16
CA CYS A 62 -2.10 -7.14 7.75
C CYS A 62 -3.55 -7.02 8.21
N LYS A 63 -4.32 -8.12 8.13
CA LYS A 63 -5.69 -8.19 8.63
C LYS A 63 -5.74 -7.91 10.13
N LYS A 64 -4.90 -8.56 10.93
CA LYS A 64 -4.82 -8.31 12.39
C LYS A 64 -4.42 -6.87 12.70
N ASN A 65 -3.47 -6.31 11.95
CA ASN A 65 -3.09 -4.91 12.10
C ASN A 65 -4.27 -3.97 11.80
N LEU A 66 -4.96 -4.18 10.68
CA LEU A 66 -6.15 -3.41 10.30
C LEU A 66 -7.26 -3.51 11.36
N GLU A 67 -7.60 -4.72 11.80
CA GLU A 67 -8.64 -4.96 12.82
C GLU A 67 -8.29 -4.32 14.17
N SER A 68 -7.00 -4.31 14.55
CA SER A 68 -6.54 -3.64 15.78
C SER A 68 -6.77 -2.12 15.76
N GLN A 69 -6.76 -1.52 14.57
CA GLN A 69 -6.98 -0.09 14.39
C GLN A 69 -8.47 0.28 14.53
N PHE A 70 -9.40 -0.61 14.20
CA PHE A 70 -10.85 -0.31 14.26
C PHE A 70 -11.31 0.15 15.64
N HIS A 71 -10.90 -0.59 16.68
CA HIS A 71 -11.22 -0.22 18.06
C HIS A 71 -10.56 1.08 18.48
N THR A 72 -9.34 1.31 18.02
CA THR A 72 -8.56 2.53 18.30
C THR A 72 -9.23 3.76 17.69
N GLU A 73 -9.62 3.70 16.42
CA GLU A 73 -10.29 4.81 15.73
C GLU A 73 -11.68 5.10 16.31
N CYS A 74 -12.48 4.07 16.63
CA CYS A 74 -13.75 4.30 17.31
C CYS A 74 -13.57 4.93 18.70
N ARG A 75 -12.51 4.56 19.45
CA ARG A 75 -12.23 5.13 20.77
C ARG A 75 -11.89 6.61 20.70
N LYS A 76 -11.20 7.07 19.65
CA LYS A 76 -10.87 8.50 19.45
C LYS A 76 -12.11 9.40 19.40
N ILE A 77 -13.23 8.87 18.90
CA ILE A 77 -14.51 9.59 18.85
C ILE A 77 -15.43 9.27 20.05
N GLY A 78 -14.91 8.58 21.08
CA GLY A 78 -15.68 8.17 22.25
C GLY A 78 -16.69 7.05 21.98
N GLY A 79 -16.45 6.24 20.94
CA GLY A 79 -17.33 5.16 20.53
C GLY A 79 -16.74 3.76 20.68
N VAL A 80 -17.59 2.77 20.45
CA VAL A 80 -17.25 1.34 20.44
C VAL A 80 -17.45 0.78 19.03
N PHE A 81 -16.47 0.04 18.52
CA PHE A 81 -16.56 -0.62 17.21
C PHE A 81 -17.77 -1.56 17.12
N LYS A 82 -18.45 -1.53 15.98
CA LYS A 82 -19.60 -2.41 15.68
C LYS A 82 -19.41 -3.24 14.44
N LYS A 83 -18.99 -2.60 13.35
CA LYS A 83 -18.98 -3.25 12.05
C LYS A 83 -17.95 -2.63 11.12
N PHE A 84 -17.35 -3.47 10.29
CA PHE A 84 -16.54 -3.08 9.15
C PHE A 84 -17.36 -3.17 7.86
N ASN A 85 -17.30 -2.14 7.02
CA ASN A 85 -18.00 -2.06 5.73
C ASN A 85 -17.02 -1.68 4.60
N VAL A 86 -15.90 -2.41 4.49
CA VAL A 86 -14.90 -2.24 3.42
C VAL A 86 -14.11 -0.93 3.50
N CYS A 87 -14.73 0.21 3.15
CA CYS A 87 -14.08 1.53 3.16
C CYS A 87 -14.46 2.40 4.37
N ASN A 88 -15.27 1.87 5.28
CA ASN A 88 -15.58 2.54 6.55
C ASN A 88 -15.80 1.52 7.67
N ILE A 89 -15.67 2.00 8.90
CA ILE A 89 -16.13 1.31 10.10
C ILE A 89 -17.30 2.05 10.71
N GLN A 90 -18.17 1.29 11.37
CA GLN A 90 -19.27 1.80 12.15
C GLN A 90 -18.91 1.73 13.63
N CYS A 91 -19.00 2.87 14.29
CA CYS A 91 -18.78 3.05 15.71
C CYS A 91 -20.09 3.45 16.38
N GLN A 92 -20.42 2.84 17.51
CA GLN A 92 -21.52 3.27 18.36
C GLN A 92 -21.01 4.28 19.38
N VAL A 93 -21.54 5.49 19.36
CA VAL A 93 -21.23 6.55 20.32
C VAL A 93 -22.45 6.78 21.19
N THR A 94 -22.26 6.76 22.52
CA THR A 94 -23.31 7.05 23.49
C THR A 94 -23.07 8.43 24.10
N ARG A 95 -24.06 9.31 24.03
CA ARG A 95 -24.04 10.63 24.68
C ARG A 95 -25.27 10.78 25.56
N GLY A 96 -25.08 10.66 26.88
CA GLY A 96 -26.19 10.55 27.82
C GLY A 96 -27.06 9.32 27.49
N ASN A 97 -28.35 9.55 27.23
CA ASN A 97 -29.30 8.49 26.87
C ASN A 97 -29.39 8.20 25.37
N LEU A 98 -28.68 8.97 24.53
CA LEU A 98 -28.77 8.81 23.08
C LEU A 98 -27.63 7.95 22.54
N VAL A 99 -28.00 6.88 21.85
CA VAL A 99 -27.07 6.00 21.12
C VAL A 99 -27.10 6.36 19.64
N LYS A 100 -25.95 6.75 19.09
CA LYS A 100 -25.80 7.09 17.67
C LYS A 100 -24.77 6.19 17.01
N LEU A 101 -25.04 5.76 15.79
CA LEU A 101 -24.05 5.11 14.93
C LEU A 101 -23.33 6.20 14.12
N GLN A 102 -22.01 6.22 14.25
CA GLN A 102 -21.12 7.13 13.53
C GLN A 102 -20.20 6.32 12.64
N TYR A 103 -19.98 6.80 11.42
CA TYR A 103 -19.08 6.16 10.46
C TYR A 103 -17.73 6.85 10.49
N VAL A 104 -16.67 6.07 10.51
CA VAL A 104 -15.29 6.53 10.38
C VAL A 104 -14.72 5.93 9.09
N PHE A 105 -14.21 6.78 8.22
CA PHE A 105 -13.77 6.36 6.89
C PHE A 105 -12.32 5.91 6.92
N LEU A 106 -12.02 4.86 6.16
CA LEU A 106 -10.66 4.48 5.87
C LEU A 106 -10.02 5.51 4.94
N LYS A 107 -8.69 5.47 4.83
CA LYS A 107 -7.94 6.35 3.94
C LYS A 107 -8.38 6.18 2.49
N ASP A 108 -8.51 7.29 1.78
CA ASP A 108 -8.77 7.26 0.34
C ASP A 108 -7.61 6.60 -0.43
N GLY A 109 -7.94 5.95 -1.54
CA GLY A 109 -6.99 5.28 -2.43
C GLY A 109 -6.66 3.84 -2.05
N LEU A 110 -7.13 3.33 -0.90
CA LEU A 110 -6.93 1.92 -0.53
C LEU A 110 -7.68 1.00 -1.51
N PRO A 111 -7.05 -0.09 -1.97
CA PRO A 111 -7.72 -1.04 -2.87
C PRO A 111 -8.89 -1.72 -2.15
N CYS A 112 -10.06 -1.77 -2.77
CA CYS A 112 -11.29 -2.30 -2.19
C CYS A 112 -12.07 -3.25 -3.11
N GLY A 113 -11.44 -3.69 -4.20
CA GLY A 113 -11.97 -4.70 -5.11
C GLY A 113 -10.89 -5.25 -6.04
N LEU A 114 -11.29 -6.22 -6.85
CA LEU A 114 -10.40 -6.98 -7.73
C LEU A 114 -10.02 -6.22 -9.01
N TYR A 115 -10.87 -5.30 -9.47
CA TYR A 115 -10.76 -4.61 -10.76
C TYR A 115 -10.13 -3.21 -10.61
N GLY A 116 -9.40 -2.98 -9.52
CA GLY A 116 -8.75 -1.70 -9.25
C GLY A 116 -9.64 -0.68 -8.56
N GLU A 117 -10.74 -1.12 -7.93
CA GLU A 117 -11.59 -0.27 -7.11
C GLU A 117 -10.83 0.27 -5.91
N LYS A 118 -11.10 1.54 -5.56
CA LYS A 118 -10.44 2.26 -4.48
C LYS A 118 -11.44 2.93 -3.56
N CYS A 119 -11.08 3.02 -2.28
CA CYS A 119 -11.85 3.79 -1.31
C CYS A 119 -11.81 5.28 -1.65
N LEU A 120 -12.97 5.92 -1.66
CA LEU A 120 -13.13 7.37 -1.74
C LEU A 120 -14.30 7.78 -0.85
N GLN A 121 -14.04 8.63 0.14
CA GLN A 121 -15.06 9.17 1.05
C GLN A 121 -15.91 8.08 1.72
N GLY A 122 -15.28 6.96 2.09
CA GLY A 122 -15.94 5.84 2.78
C GLY A 122 -16.70 4.86 1.88
N SER A 123 -16.69 5.06 0.56
CA SER A 123 -17.29 4.17 -0.44
C SER A 123 -16.22 3.57 -1.36
N CYS A 124 -16.49 2.38 -1.89
CA CYS A 124 -15.60 1.70 -2.84
C CYS A 124 -16.01 2.05 -4.28
N TYR A 125 -15.14 2.73 -5.02
CA TYR A 125 -15.39 3.14 -6.40
C TYR A 125 -14.43 2.46 -7.37
N GLY A 126 -14.95 1.95 -8.47
CA GLY A 126 -14.18 1.36 -9.56
C GLY A 126 -14.24 2.17 -10.84
N PRO A 127 -13.25 2.04 -11.74
CA PRO A 127 -13.39 2.50 -13.12
C PRO A 127 -14.54 1.74 -13.80
N CYS A 128 -15.43 2.45 -14.50
CA CYS A 128 -16.52 1.84 -15.28
C CYS A 128 -16.15 1.53 -16.74
N ASP A 129 -14.86 1.41 -17.04
CA ASP A 129 -14.34 1.14 -18.39
C ASP A 129 -14.36 -0.37 -18.70
N VAL A 130 -15.56 -0.96 -18.67
CA VAL A 130 -15.76 -2.37 -18.97
C VAL A 130 -16.71 -2.54 -20.15
N GLN A 131 -16.32 -3.38 -21.12
CA GLN A 131 -17.27 -3.87 -22.13
C GLN A 131 -18.16 -4.92 -21.46
N PHE A 132 -19.37 -4.52 -21.08
CA PHE A 132 -20.35 -5.44 -20.45
C PHE A 132 -20.87 -6.52 -21.40
N PHE A 133 -20.80 -6.27 -22.70
CA PHE A 133 -21.28 -7.18 -23.73
C PHE A 133 -20.13 -7.57 -24.64
N ASN A 134 -20.11 -8.83 -25.03
CA ASN A 134 -19.28 -9.27 -26.13
C ASN A 134 -19.67 -8.46 -27.39
N PRO A 135 -18.69 -8.05 -28.22
CA PRO A 135 -19.02 -7.49 -29.52
C PRO A 135 -19.86 -8.49 -30.30
N LEU A 136 -20.96 -8.02 -30.90
CA LEU A 136 -21.80 -8.86 -31.75
C LEU A 136 -20.92 -9.40 -32.87
N LYS A 137 -20.74 -10.73 -32.93
CA LYS A 137 -20.13 -11.37 -34.09
C LYS A 137 -21.03 -11.04 -35.29
N PRO A 138 -20.51 -10.44 -36.37
CA PRO A 138 -21.28 -10.29 -37.60
C PRO A 138 -21.81 -11.67 -37.99
N ARG A 139 -23.11 -11.77 -38.31
CA ARG A 139 -23.64 -13.02 -38.87
C ARG A 139 -22.82 -13.36 -40.10
N SER A 140 -22.22 -14.55 -40.11
CA SER A 140 -21.70 -15.08 -41.36
C SER A 140 -22.88 -15.52 -42.22
N ASP A 141 -22.76 -15.44 -43.54
CA ASP A 141 -23.76 -15.97 -44.48
C ASP A 141 -23.97 -17.48 -44.29
N GLU A 142 -22.99 -18.19 -43.71
CA GLU A 142 -23.12 -19.60 -43.31
C GLU A 142 -24.19 -19.82 -42.23
N ASP A 143 -24.32 -18.91 -41.25
CA ASP A 143 -25.30 -19.02 -40.15
C ASP A 143 -26.74 -18.81 -40.64
N ILE A 144 -26.92 -18.09 -41.75
CA ILE A 144 -28.23 -17.85 -42.38
C ILE A 144 -28.72 -19.12 -43.09
N ASN A 145 -27.82 -19.88 -43.70
CA ASN A 145 -28.16 -21.10 -44.44
C ASN A 145 -28.43 -22.29 -43.51
N GLN A 146 -27.77 -22.36 -42.34
CA GLN A 146 -28.05 -23.36 -41.32
C GLN A 146 -29.51 -23.24 -40.79
N LYS A 147 -29.94 -22.03 -40.42
CA LYS A 147 -31.31 -21.78 -39.90
C LYS A 147 -32.43 -22.07 -40.91
N LYS A 148 -32.15 -21.95 -42.21
CA LYS A 148 -33.11 -22.32 -43.27
C LYS A 148 -33.26 -23.83 -43.43
N THR A 149 -32.24 -24.59 -43.05
CA THR A 149 -32.22 -26.05 -43.16
C THR A 149 -32.92 -26.72 -41.96
N ASP A 150 -32.79 -26.14 -40.77
CA ASP A 150 -33.42 -26.66 -39.55
C ASP A 150 -34.93 -26.32 -39.42
N ALA A 151 -35.44 -25.42 -40.27
CA ALA A 151 -36.84 -24.98 -40.29
C ALA A 151 -37.70 -25.66 -41.37
N LYS A 152 -37.17 -26.71 -42.02
CA LYS A 152 -37.85 -27.50 -43.06
C LYS A 152 -37.96 -28.95 -42.63
#